data_AF-A0A382T4P4-F1
#
_entry.id   AF-A0A382T4P4-F1
#
_cell.length_a   1.000
_cell.length_b   1.000
_cell.length_c   1.000
_cell.angle_alpha   90.00
_cell.angle_beta   90.00
_cell.angle_gamma   90.00
#
_symmetry.space_group_name_H-M   'P 1'
#
loop_
_entity.id
_entity.type
_entity.pdbx_description
1 polymer ?
#
loop_
_entity_poly.entity_id
_entity_poly.type
_entity_poly.pdbx_seq_one_letter_code
_entity_poly.pdbx_strand_id
1 'polypeptide(L)'
;MSQVRKLETTLDELKTLFSDKAQTGETMVLNLGPQHPSTHGVLRLILELDGEEVVRCVPDVGFLHPGIEKNMEAKTYLKALVMTDRMDYLNNLGNNLTYCLAIENLCNIEVPKRAQVIRVICAELQRIASHLVWLGTSAMDLNASSVLIYCFRDRENLLDIFEMIGGQRMMTSYIRPGGVWRDVPDEFV
;
A
#
# COMPACT_ATOMS: atom_id res chain seq x y z
N MET A 1 -25.01 -20.95 -6.71
CA MET A 1 -23.97 -21.92 -7.11
C MET A 1 -23.05 -21.25 -8.14
N SER A 2 -22.05 -20.51 -7.66
CA SER A 2 -21.02 -19.92 -8.51
C SER A 2 -19.77 -20.79 -8.40
N GLN A 3 -19.33 -21.38 -9.50
CA GLN A 3 -18.13 -22.20 -9.56
C GLN A 3 -16.93 -21.35 -9.15
N VAL A 4 -16.42 -21.58 -7.93
CA VAL A 4 -15.09 -21.13 -7.54
C VAL A 4 -14.12 -21.90 -8.43
N ARG A 5 -13.56 -21.23 -9.42
CA ARG A 5 -12.51 -21.75 -10.29
C ARG A 5 -11.34 -22.09 -9.36
N LYS A 6 -11.22 -23.36 -8.98
CA LYS A 6 -10.04 -23.83 -8.26
C LYS A 6 -8.86 -23.64 -9.21
N LEU A 7 -7.99 -22.68 -8.89
CA LEU A 7 -6.64 -22.64 -9.45
C LEU A 7 -5.86 -23.78 -8.79
N GLU A 8 -6.15 -25.01 -9.20
CA GLU A 8 -5.29 -26.16 -8.91
C GLU A 8 -4.09 -26.04 -9.86
N THR A 9 -3.13 -25.17 -9.51
CA THR A 9 -1.83 -25.13 -10.19
C THR A 9 -1.13 -26.47 -9.93
N THR A 10 -0.93 -27.24 -10.99
CA THR A 10 -0.24 -28.53 -10.94
C THR A 10 1.26 -28.35 -10.71
N LEU A 11 1.88 -29.29 -9.99
CA LEU A 11 3.33 -29.30 -9.68
C LEU A 11 4.21 -29.17 -10.95
N ASP A 12 3.70 -29.61 -12.10
CA ASP A 12 4.39 -29.51 -13.39
C ASP A 12 4.36 -28.09 -13.99
N GLU A 13 3.36 -27.26 -13.68
CA GLU A 13 3.36 -25.84 -14.07
C GLU A 13 4.40 -25.05 -13.27
N LEU A 14 4.63 -25.43 -12.00
CA LEU A 14 5.69 -24.87 -11.18
C LEU A 14 7.09 -25.26 -11.66
N LYS A 15 7.25 -26.40 -12.33
CA LYS A 15 8.54 -26.81 -12.92
C LYS A 15 8.97 -25.92 -14.10
N THR A 16 8.02 -25.32 -14.82
CA THR A 16 8.31 -24.35 -15.89
C THR A 16 8.78 -22.98 -15.37
N LEU A 17 8.75 -22.77 -14.04
CA LEU A 17 9.22 -21.55 -13.41
C LEU A 17 10.74 -21.46 -13.25
N PHE A 18 11.49 -22.53 -13.53
CA PHE A 18 12.94 -22.57 -13.41
C PHE A 18 13.57 -23.12 -14.70
N SER A 19 14.81 -22.71 -15.00
CA SER A 19 15.55 -23.21 -16.15
C SER A 19 15.86 -24.71 -16.00
N ASP A 20 16.06 -25.41 -17.11
CA ASP A 20 16.54 -26.81 -17.09
C ASP A 20 17.90 -26.91 -16.35
N LYS A 21 18.69 -25.82 -16.37
CA LYS A 21 19.94 -25.68 -15.61
C LYS A 21 19.77 -25.73 -14.09
N ALA A 22 18.63 -25.28 -13.57
CA ALA A 22 18.32 -25.37 -12.15
C ALA A 22 18.02 -26.83 -11.73
N GLN A 23 17.52 -27.65 -12.67
CA GLN A 23 17.24 -29.06 -12.42
C GLN A 23 18.52 -29.91 -12.48
N THR A 24 19.50 -29.54 -13.30
CA THR A 24 20.82 -30.18 -13.36
C THR A 24 21.77 -29.72 -12.25
N GLY A 25 21.42 -28.67 -11.51
CA GLY A 25 22.22 -28.13 -10.40
C GLY A 25 23.36 -27.21 -10.84
N GLU A 26 23.36 -26.75 -12.09
CA GLU A 26 24.30 -25.74 -12.58
C GLU A 26 23.98 -24.35 -12.02
N THR A 27 22.69 -24.05 -11.82
CA THR A 27 22.22 -22.82 -11.17
C THR A 27 21.64 -23.11 -9.78
N MET A 28 21.83 -22.19 -8.84
CA MET A 28 21.38 -22.31 -7.46
C MET A 28 19.99 -21.69 -7.30
N VAL A 29 19.06 -22.43 -6.71
CA VAL A 29 17.75 -21.91 -6.33
C VAL A 29 17.78 -21.44 -4.87
N LEU A 30 17.63 -20.12 -4.66
CA LEU A 30 17.59 -19.49 -3.36
C LEU A 30 16.17 -19.02 -3.03
N ASN A 31 15.67 -19.42 -1.86
CA ASN A 31 14.39 -18.95 -1.34
C ASN A 31 14.59 -17.81 -0.35
N LEU A 32 14.38 -16.57 -0.79
CA LEU A 32 14.35 -15.41 0.09
C LEU A 32 12.99 -15.35 0.79
N GLY A 33 12.98 -15.78 2.04
CA GLY A 33 11.76 -15.91 2.83
C GLY A 33 11.19 -14.57 3.34
N PRO A 34 9.91 -14.56 3.76
CA PRO A 34 9.17 -13.36 4.18
C PRO A 34 9.64 -12.76 5.52
N GLN A 35 10.60 -13.38 6.20
CA GLN A 35 11.20 -12.84 7.43
C GLN A 35 12.44 -12.00 7.13
N HIS A 36 12.91 -11.96 5.89
CA HIS A 36 14.14 -11.27 5.54
C HIS A 36 13.94 -9.74 5.64
N PRO A 37 14.79 -8.99 6.38
CA PRO A 37 14.59 -7.55 6.59
C PRO A 37 14.45 -6.73 5.31
N SER A 38 15.18 -7.08 4.25
CA SER A 38 15.15 -6.38 2.96
C SER A 38 13.88 -6.62 2.12
N THR A 39 12.92 -7.41 2.62
CA THR A 39 11.65 -7.66 1.92
C THR A 39 10.56 -6.63 2.28
N HIS A 40 10.84 -5.71 3.23
CA HIS A 40 9.94 -4.62 3.67
C HIS A 40 8.49 -5.04 3.88
N GLY A 41 8.30 -6.20 4.49
CA GLY A 41 6.99 -6.79 4.72
C GLY A 41 7.03 -8.29 4.48
N VAL A 42 5.90 -8.83 4.03
CA VAL A 42 5.75 -10.26 3.75
C VAL A 42 5.80 -10.50 2.25
N LEU A 43 7.03 -10.53 1.73
CA LEU A 43 7.32 -10.89 0.34
C LEU A 43 8.27 -12.08 0.33
N ARG A 44 7.93 -13.09 -0.49
CA ARG A 44 8.82 -14.22 -0.75
C ARG A 44 9.30 -14.15 -2.18
N LEU A 45 10.61 -14.25 -2.38
CA LEU A 45 11.22 -14.28 -3.70
C LEU A 45 11.94 -15.61 -3.88
N ILE A 46 11.57 -16.36 -4.92
CA ILE A 46 12.31 -17.55 -5.32
C ILE A 46 13.24 -17.14 -6.46
N LEU A 47 14.53 -17.15 -6.18
CA LEU A 47 15.59 -16.67 -7.07
C LEU A 47 16.35 -17.85 -7.65
N GLU A 48 16.58 -17.82 -8.96
CA GLU A 48 17.54 -18.68 -9.65
C GLU A 48 18.80 -17.87 -9.92
N LEU A 49 19.93 -18.31 -9.37
CA LEU A 49 21.21 -17.62 -9.39
C LEU A 49 22.25 -18.45 -10.14
N ASP A 50 22.99 -17.81 -11.06
CA ASP A 50 24.22 -18.34 -11.63
C ASP A 50 25.39 -17.52 -11.06
N GLY A 51 25.96 -18.00 -9.96
CA GLY A 51 26.90 -17.22 -9.15
C GLY A 51 26.25 -15.96 -8.55
N GLU A 52 26.67 -14.78 -9.03
CA GLU A 52 26.13 -13.48 -8.61
C GLU A 52 25.03 -12.95 -9.55
N GLU A 53 24.84 -13.57 -10.72
CA GLU A 53 23.83 -13.14 -11.69
C GLU A 53 22.47 -13.75 -11.38
N VAL A 54 21.43 -12.92 -11.36
CA VAL A 54 20.04 -13.36 -11.23
C VAL A 54 19.53 -13.78 -12.61
N VAL A 55 19.38 -15.09 -12.82
CA VAL A 55 18.84 -15.66 -14.07
C VAL A 55 17.32 -15.51 -14.10
N ARG A 56 16.67 -15.77 -12.96
CA ARG A 56 15.21 -15.67 -12.84
C ARG A 56 14.79 -15.31 -11.43
N CYS A 57 13.71 -14.55 -11.32
CA CYS A 57 13.07 -14.20 -10.06
C CYS A 57 11.57 -14.45 -10.17
N VAL A 58 11.03 -15.24 -9.26
CA VAL A 58 9.59 -15.51 -9.14
C VAL A 58 9.11 -14.94 -7.81
N PRO A 59 8.37 -13.82 -7.82
CA PRO A 59 7.77 -13.28 -6.61
C PRO A 59 6.53 -14.09 -6.23
N ASP A 60 6.54 -14.65 -5.02
CA ASP A 60 5.40 -15.30 -4.39
C ASP A 60 4.71 -14.28 -3.48
N VAL A 61 3.59 -13.76 -3.97
CA VAL A 61 2.79 -12.69 -3.34
C VAL A 61 1.46 -13.26 -2.82
N GLY A 62 0.89 -12.60 -1.81
CA GLY A 62 -0.43 -12.96 -1.27
C GLY A 62 -0.44 -13.27 0.23
N PHE A 63 0.72 -13.28 0.90
CA PHE A 63 0.81 -13.43 2.35
C PHE A 63 0.02 -12.36 3.13
N LEU A 64 -0.16 -11.17 2.54
CA LEU A 64 -0.96 -10.07 3.10
C LEU A 64 -2.34 -9.92 2.44
N HIS A 65 -2.83 -10.90 1.67
CA HIS A 65 -4.12 -10.77 1.00
C HIS A 65 -5.29 -10.86 1.99
N PRO A 66 -6.03 -9.78 2.30
CA PRO A 66 -7.07 -9.80 3.33
C PRO A 66 -8.47 -10.04 2.76
N GLY A 67 -8.61 -10.20 1.43
CA GLY A 67 -9.90 -10.22 0.74
C GLY A 67 -10.68 -8.91 0.92
N ILE A 68 -10.01 -7.75 0.79
CA ILE A 68 -10.63 -6.42 1.00
C ILE A 68 -11.83 -6.24 0.05
N GLU A 69 -11.66 -6.56 -1.23
CA GLU A 69 -12.70 -6.43 -2.25
C GLU A 69 -13.96 -7.21 -1.88
N LYS A 70 -13.79 -8.47 -1.44
CA LYS A 70 -14.91 -9.31 -1.03
C LYS A 70 -15.63 -8.77 0.20
N ASN A 71 -14.88 -8.19 1.13
CA ASN A 71 -15.45 -7.53 2.31
C ASN A 71 -16.18 -6.23 1.95
N MET A 72 -15.77 -5.52 0.91
CA MET A 72 -16.45 -4.31 0.46
C MET A 72 -17.82 -4.61 -0.16
N GLU A 73 -17.98 -5.75 -0.86
CA GLU A 73 -19.29 -6.17 -1.41
C GLU A 73 -20.38 -6.32 -0.34
N ALA A 74 -20.00 -6.78 0.86
CA ALA A 74 -20.95 -6.99 1.96
C ALA A 74 -21.26 -5.71 2.76
N LYS A 75 -20.58 -4.58 2.46
CA LYS A 75 -20.67 -3.33 3.23
C LYS A 75 -21.32 -2.22 2.42
N THR A 76 -21.95 -1.28 3.12
CA THR A 76 -22.42 -0.04 2.49
C THR A 76 -21.25 0.85 2.10
N TYR A 77 -21.43 1.74 1.12
CA TYR A 77 -20.37 2.61 0.61
C TYR A 77 -19.62 3.38 1.70
N LEU A 78 -20.32 3.90 2.71
CA LEU A 78 -19.72 4.59 3.85
C LEU A 78 -18.91 3.66 4.77
N LYS A 79 -19.36 2.42 4.99
CA LYS A 79 -18.64 1.43 5.81
C LYS A 79 -17.44 0.84 5.08
N ALA A 80 -17.50 0.77 3.75
CA ALA A 80 -16.43 0.29 2.90
C ALA A 80 -15.25 1.28 2.84
N LEU A 81 -15.48 2.57 3.10
CA LEU A 81 -14.43 3.61 3.15
C LEU A 81 -13.31 3.31 4.16
N VAL A 82 -13.62 2.73 5.32
CA VAL A 82 -12.60 2.41 6.33
C VAL A 82 -11.63 1.31 5.83
N MET A 83 -12.01 0.57 4.78
CA MET A 83 -11.16 -0.44 4.15
C MET A 83 -10.19 0.19 3.14
N THR A 84 -10.54 1.33 2.53
CA THR A 84 -9.69 2.00 1.54
C THR A 84 -8.43 2.60 2.18
N ASP A 85 -8.55 3.06 3.43
CA ASP A 85 -7.40 3.46 4.28
C ASP A 85 -6.36 2.35 4.47
N ARG A 86 -6.76 1.09 4.36
CA ARG A 86 -5.91 -0.08 4.66
C ARG A 86 -5.27 -0.72 3.44
N MET A 87 -5.62 -0.27 2.22
CA MET A 87 -5.03 -0.79 0.98
C MET A 87 -3.58 -0.34 0.84
N ASP A 88 -3.35 0.96 0.86
CA ASP A 88 -2.03 1.57 1.03
C ASP A 88 -2.02 2.34 2.35
N TYR A 89 -1.37 1.76 3.35
CA TYR A 89 -1.30 2.32 4.71
C TYR A 89 -0.36 3.54 4.80
N LEU A 90 0.45 3.81 3.76
CA LEU A 90 1.27 5.02 3.67
C LEU A 90 0.54 6.16 2.98
N ASN A 91 -0.49 5.89 2.18
CA ASN A 91 -1.28 6.91 1.48
C ASN A 91 -2.80 6.73 1.66
N ASN A 92 -3.23 6.72 2.91
CA ASN A 92 -4.62 6.55 3.32
C ASN A 92 -5.58 7.60 2.70
N LEU A 93 -5.25 8.89 2.76
CA LEU A 93 -6.07 9.99 2.27
C LEU A 93 -6.17 10.00 0.74
N GLY A 94 -5.10 9.61 0.04
CA GLY A 94 -5.14 9.42 -1.42
C GLY A 94 -6.08 8.30 -1.84
N ASN A 95 -6.08 7.18 -1.13
CA ASN A 95 -7.01 6.07 -1.39
C ASN A 95 -8.47 6.46 -1.11
N ASN A 96 -8.72 7.19 -0.01
CA ASN A 96 -10.06 7.68 0.27
C ASN A 96 -10.53 8.67 -0.79
N LEU A 97 -9.65 9.55 -1.28
CA LEU A 97 -9.96 10.51 -2.32
C LEU A 97 -10.39 9.80 -3.61
N THR A 98 -9.63 8.82 -4.09
CA THR A 98 -9.96 8.07 -5.31
C THR A 98 -11.29 7.32 -5.17
N TYR A 99 -11.53 6.68 -4.02
CA TYR A 99 -12.79 6.01 -3.74
C TYR A 99 -13.99 6.98 -3.67
N CYS A 100 -13.83 8.14 -3.02
CA CYS A 100 -14.89 9.15 -2.93
C CYS A 100 -15.20 9.77 -4.30
N LEU A 101 -14.17 10.07 -5.10
CA LEU A 101 -14.36 10.59 -6.47
C LEU A 101 -15.12 9.60 -7.34
N ALA A 102 -14.84 8.29 -7.22
CA ALA A 102 -15.59 7.27 -7.95
C ALA A 102 -17.08 7.28 -7.57
N ILE A 103 -17.41 7.37 -6.28
CA ILE A 103 -18.80 7.46 -5.80
C ILE A 103 -19.47 8.77 -6.24
N GLU A 104 -18.77 9.89 -6.12
CA GLU A 104 -19.28 11.22 -6.49
C GLU A 104 -19.61 11.30 -7.98
N ASN A 105 -18.77 10.71 -8.83
CA ASN A 105 -19.02 10.57 -10.26
C ASN A 105 -20.21 9.66 -10.55
N LEU A 106 -20.36 8.54 -9.83
CA LEU A 106 -21.52 7.65 -9.99
C LEU A 106 -22.84 8.31 -9.58
N CYS A 107 -22.81 9.19 -8.58
CA CYS A 107 -23.98 9.90 -8.08
C CYS A 107 -24.20 11.28 -8.73
N ASN A 108 -23.31 11.74 -9.62
CA ASN A 108 -23.31 13.09 -10.19
C ASN A 108 -23.42 14.21 -9.14
N ILE A 109 -22.64 14.11 -8.05
CA ILE A 109 -22.64 15.09 -6.96
C ILE A 109 -21.45 16.04 -7.12
N GLU A 110 -21.71 17.34 -7.12
CA GLU A 110 -20.66 18.35 -7.05
C GLU A 110 -20.30 18.67 -5.59
N VAL A 111 -19.02 18.52 -5.27
CA VAL A 111 -18.48 18.80 -3.93
C VAL A 111 -18.19 20.31 -3.79
N PRO A 112 -18.45 20.93 -2.62
CA PRO A 112 -18.13 22.35 -2.40
C PRO A 112 -16.65 22.69 -2.64
N LYS A 113 -16.38 23.86 -3.23
CA LYS A 113 -15.02 24.31 -3.59
C LYS A 113 -14.03 24.28 -2.41
N ARG A 114 -14.48 24.65 -1.19
CA ARG A 114 -13.65 24.60 0.02
C ARG A 114 -13.19 23.17 0.33
N ALA A 115 -14.10 22.20 0.25
CA ALA A 115 -13.77 20.79 0.49
C ALA A 115 -12.83 20.21 -0.58
N GLN A 116 -12.94 20.66 -1.83
CA GLN A 116 -11.99 20.27 -2.90
C GLN A 116 -10.57 20.76 -2.59
N VAL A 117 -10.41 22.02 -2.16
CA VAL A 117 -9.10 22.58 -1.80
C VAL A 117 -8.48 21.84 -0.61
N ILE A 118 -9.27 21.59 0.44
CA ILE A 118 -8.81 20.84 1.62
C ILE A 118 -8.34 19.44 1.21
N ARG A 119 -9.09 18.74 0.36
CA ARG A 119 -8.73 17.41 -0.16
C ARG A 119 -7.39 17.42 -0.88
N VAL A 120 -7.15 18.42 -1.73
CA VAL A 120 -5.87 18.56 -2.44
C VAL A 120 -4.74 18.77 -1.44
N ILE A 121 -4.86 19.72 -0.51
CA ILE A 121 -3.83 19.97 0.52
C ILE A 121 -3.53 18.70 1.32
N CYS A 122 -4.57 17.98 1.77
CA CYS A 122 -4.43 16.74 2.52
C CYS A 122 -3.73 15.65 1.69
N ALA A 123 -4.09 15.48 0.42
CA ALA A 123 -3.47 14.50 -0.47
C ALA A 123 -1.99 14.81 -0.76
N GLU A 124 -1.66 16.10 -0.88
CA GLU A 124 -0.29 16.60 -1.06
C GLU A 124 0.58 16.33 0.17
N LEU A 125 0.08 16.66 1.36
CA LEU A 125 0.77 16.34 2.63
C LEU A 125 0.97 14.84 2.79
N GLN A 126 -0.05 14.03 2.46
CA GLN A 126 0.05 12.57 2.54
C GLN A 126 1.08 12.02 1.54
N ARG A 127 1.16 12.61 0.34
CA ARG A 127 2.19 12.25 -0.66
C ARG A 127 3.59 12.51 -0.13
N ILE A 128 3.84 13.67 0.48
CA ILE A 128 5.13 13.97 1.12
C ILE A 128 5.43 12.95 2.23
N ALA A 129 4.46 12.65 3.10
CA ALA A 129 4.62 11.68 4.17
C ALA A 129 4.96 10.27 3.65
N SER A 130 4.36 9.84 2.52
CA SER A 130 4.65 8.56 1.88
C SER A 130 6.07 8.54 1.28
N HIS A 131 6.47 9.60 0.58
CA HIS A 131 7.82 9.70 0.01
C HIS A 131 8.92 9.74 1.06
N LEU A 132 8.68 10.34 2.24
CA LEU A 132 9.63 10.30 3.35
C LEU A 132 9.89 8.87 3.82
N VAL A 133 8.86 8.02 3.90
CA VAL A 133 9.05 6.60 4.25
C VAL A 133 9.80 5.88 3.14
N TRP A 134 9.41 6.06 1.88
CA TRP A 134 10.10 5.45 0.74
C TRP A 134 11.59 5.80 0.69
N LEU A 135 11.93 7.08 0.88
CA LEU A 135 13.32 7.54 0.87
C LEU A 135 14.09 6.99 2.08
N GLY A 136 13.45 6.99 3.26
CA GLY A 136 14.05 6.47 4.48
C GLY A 136 14.34 4.97 4.41
N THR A 137 13.39 4.16 3.93
CA THR A 137 13.57 2.71 3.80
C THR A 137 14.55 2.34 2.69
N SER A 138 14.51 3.04 1.55
CA SER A 138 15.47 2.83 0.46
C SER A 138 16.91 3.15 0.89
N ALA A 139 17.10 4.20 1.69
CA ALA A 139 18.41 4.52 2.26
C ALA A 139 18.86 3.47 3.29
N MET A 140 17.93 2.94 4.09
CA MET A 140 18.22 1.87 5.04
C MET A 140 18.70 0.58 4.34
N ASP A 141 18.14 0.23 3.18
CA ASP A 141 18.60 -0.91 2.39
C ASP A 141 20.03 -0.75 1.87
N LEU A 142 20.45 0.48 1.61
CA LEU A 142 21.82 0.84 1.26
C LEU A 142 22.71 1.03 2.49
N ASN A 143 22.25 0.60 3.68
CA ASN A 143 22.94 0.70 4.96
C ASN A 143 23.18 2.15 5.46
N ALA A 144 22.32 3.09 5.06
CA ALA A 144 22.34 4.48 5.51
C ALA A 144 21.20 4.76 6.52
N SER A 145 21.37 4.32 7.77
CA SER A 145 20.35 4.41 8.82
C SER A 145 20.01 5.83 9.30
N SER A 146 20.95 6.79 9.19
CA SER A 146 20.71 8.18 9.62
C SER A 146 19.59 8.87 8.85
N VAL A 147 19.49 8.58 7.54
CA VAL A 147 18.48 9.18 6.66
C VAL A 147 17.06 8.77 7.07
N LEU A 148 16.89 7.51 7.49
CA LEU A 148 15.62 7.00 8.01
C LEU A 148 15.14 7.83 9.21
N ILE A 149 16.03 8.11 10.16
CA ILE A 149 15.68 8.86 11.38
C ILE A 149 15.25 10.29 11.03
N TYR A 150 15.95 10.96 10.10
CA TYR A 150 15.57 12.31 9.65
C TYR A 150 14.20 12.32 8.96
N CYS A 151 13.95 11.35 8.07
CA CYS A 151 12.66 11.24 7.39
C CYS A 151 11.51 10.98 8.37
N PHE A 152 11.73 10.12 9.37
CA PHE A 152 10.71 9.81 10.38
C PHE A 152 10.43 11.01 11.30
N ARG A 153 11.46 11.78 11.67
CA ARG A 153 11.28 13.04 12.42
C ARG A 153 10.40 14.02 11.66
N ASP A 154 10.69 14.24 10.38
CA ASP A 154 9.94 15.22 9.58
C ASP A 154 8.53 14.70 9.26
N ARG A 155 8.36 13.38 9.11
CA ARG A 155 7.05 12.72 8.98
C ARG A 155 6.19 12.87 10.24
N GLU A 156 6.79 12.91 11.43
CA GLU A 156 6.05 13.04 12.69
C GLU A 156 5.21 14.33 12.73
N ASN A 157 5.77 15.45 12.27
CA ASN A 157 5.04 16.71 12.15
C ASN A 157 3.81 16.61 11.24
N LEU A 158 3.90 15.81 10.17
CA LEU A 158 2.76 15.56 9.26
C LEU A 158 1.69 14.68 9.93
N LEU A 159 2.11 13.70 10.73
CA LEU A 159 1.19 12.85 11.48
C LEU A 159 0.41 13.63 12.54
N ASP A 160 1.05 14.61 13.19
CA ASP A 160 0.38 15.50 14.14
C ASP A 160 -0.70 16.34 13.44
N ILE A 161 -0.44 16.83 12.23
CA ILE A 161 -1.44 17.52 11.40
C ILE A 161 -2.62 16.58 11.07
N PHE A 162 -2.36 15.32 10.72
CA PHE A 162 -3.44 14.35 10.46
C PHE A 162 -4.24 13.99 11.71
N GLU A 163 -3.58 13.95 12.87
CA GLU A 163 -4.25 13.78 14.17
C GLU A 163 -5.15 14.96 14.49
N MET A 164 -4.72 16.20 14.23
CA MET A 164 -5.55 17.40 14.40
C MET A 164 -6.81 17.38 13.54
N ILE A 165 -6.70 16.90 12.29
CA ILE A 165 -7.83 16.88 11.34
C ILE A 165 -8.78 15.69 11.58
N GLY A 166 -8.21 14.49 11.71
CA GLY A 166 -8.96 13.23 11.72
C GLY A 166 -9.16 12.61 13.10
N GLY A 167 -8.48 13.12 14.13
CA GLY A 167 -8.40 12.52 15.47
C GLY A 167 -7.58 11.23 15.53
N GLN A 168 -6.91 10.85 14.44
CA GLN A 168 -6.10 9.64 14.32
C GLN A 168 -4.88 9.91 13.43
N ARG A 169 -3.77 9.20 13.65
CA ARG A 169 -2.51 9.44 12.93
C ARG A 169 -2.44 8.79 11.54
N MET A 170 -2.92 7.54 11.38
CA MET A 170 -2.69 6.74 10.16
C MET A 170 -3.94 6.23 9.44
N MET A 171 -5.13 6.19 10.05
CA MET A 171 -6.36 5.71 9.40
C MET A 171 -7.52 6.70 9.63
N THR A 172 -7.37 7.92 9.13
CA THR A 172 -8.23 9.05 9.50
C THR A 172 -9.67 8.95 8.96
N SER A 173 -9.92 8.25 7.85
CA SER A 173 -11.23 8.20 7.19
C SER A 173 -11.91 9.59 7.08
N TYR A 174 -11.08 10.64 6.86
CA TYR A 174 -11.48 12.04 6.93
C TYR A 174 -12.20 12.51 5.66
N ILE A 175 -11.67 12.13 4.50
CA ILE A 175 -12.32 12.35 3.19
C ILE A 175 -13.47 11.36 3.09
N ARG A 176 -14.67 11.86 2.81
CA ARG A 176 -15.89 11.06 2.69
C ARG A 176 -16.65 11.42 1.41
N PRO A 177 -17.51 10.52 0.89
CA PRO A 177 -18.33 10.84 -0.27
C PRO A 177 -19.17 12.10 0.01
N GLY A 178 -19.08 13.10 -0.87
CA GLY A 178 -19.73 14.40 -0.72
C GLY A 178 -18.85 15.51 -0.13
N GLY A 179 -17.60 15.23 0.27
CA GLY A 179 -16.63 16.25 0.68
C GLY A 179 -15.65 15.78 1.76
N VAL A 180 -15.65 16.48 2.88
CA VAL A 180 -14.84 16.19 4.06
C VAL A 180 -15.75 15.97 5.26
N TRP A 181 -15.33 15.18 6.24
CA TRP A 181 -16.15 14.88 7.39
C TRP A 181 -16.45 16.11 8.26
N ARG A 182 -15.43 16.92 8.53
CA ARG A 182 -15.49 18.16 9.32
C ARG A 182 -14.56 19.19 8.69
N ASP A 183 -14.82 20.47 8.90
CA ASP A 183 -13.88 21.50 8.48
C ASP A 183 -12.57 21.39 9.28
N VAL A 184 -11.50 21.96 8.74
CA VAL A 184 -10.21 22.03 9.42
C VAL A 184 -10.30 22.95 10.65
N PRO A 185 -9.60 22.65 11.75
CA PRO A 185 -9.56 23.53 12.92
C PRO A 185 -8.88 24.87 12.59
N ASP A 186 -9.15 25.92 13.37
CA ASP A 186 -8.56 27.25 13.16
C ASP A 186 -7.02 27.24 13.27
N GLU A 187 -6.48 26.27 14.01
CA GLU A 187 -5.04 26.03 14.19
C GLU A 187 -4.36 25.37 12.96
N PHE A 188 -5.13 25.03 11.92
CA PHE A 188 -4.60 24.44 10.68
C PHE A 188 -3.90 25.46 9.75
N VAL A 189 -3.81 26.73 10.17
CA VAL A 189 -3.22 27.86 9.40
C VAL A 189 -1.92 28.34 10.03
#